data_AF-A0A6G5AA15-F1
#
_entry.id   AF-A0A6G5AA15-F1
#
_cell.length_a   1.000
_cell.length_b   1.000
_cell.length_c   1.000
_cell.angle_alpha   90.00
_cell.angle_beta   90.00
_cell.angle_gamma   90.00
#
_symmetry.space_group_name_H-M   'P 1'
#
loop_
_entity.id
_entity.type
_entity.pdbx_description
1 polymer ?
#
loop_
_entity_poly.entity_id
_entity_poly.type
_entity_poly.pdbx_seq_one_letter_code
_entity_poly.pdbx_strand_id
1 'polypeptide(L)'
;LLYCIKCPESFHAFPICCQMTFATQLTLAPSAPIAILSFFSKVVEKLIVTRLSSYFSKFHVLSTNQFGFREGYSTDLALIYLTDKIRQAIDAGNLTGALFIDLSKAFDSLVHNILFAKLESIGIAGPPLKLLRNYLKDREYIVSISNTYSHPKTSNIGVPQGSILGPLLFLIYINDLSQCLKSSDCILYADDTTIFCSDNHLDSLIYKLNHDADSIVTWCRQNKLQINATKSQFVIFSSKHRIYSGSPSLTFASNTLYPTDSVMFLGVTLDKHLKFDEHVSSLTKKTAYGIRILIKVRNFSI
;
A
#
# COMPACT_ATOMS: atom_id res chain seq x y z
N LEU A 1 25.99 -3.27 5.64
CA LEU A 1 25.16 -2.45 4.73
C LEU A 1 25.00 -1.05 5.33
N LEU A 2 25.92 -0.11 5.00
CA LEU A 2 26.08 1.29 5.50
C LEU A 2 26.19 2.39 4.40
N TYR A 3 25.63 3.57 4.64
CA TYR A 3 25.48 4.74 3.71
C TYR A 3 26.73 5.61 3.77
N CYS A 4 26.69 6.69 2.99
CA CYS A 4 26.63 8.03 3.58
C CYS A 4 25.58 8.86 2.79
N ILE A 5 24.41 9.21 3.36
CA ILE A 5 23.79 10.51 3.03
C ILE A 5 24.74 11.55 3.63
N LYS A 6 25.04 12.64 2.94
CA LYS A 6 25.75 13.78 3.53
C LYS A 6 24.83 15.00 3.49
N CYS A 7 24.81 15.79 4.56
CA CYS A 7 23.92 16.96 4.66
C CYS A 7 24.68 18.25 4.26
N PRO A 8 24.08 19.21 3.53
CA PRO A 8 24.75 20.44 3.11
C PRO A 8 25.20 21.36 4.28
N GLU A 9 26.28 22.10 4.07
CA GLU A 9 27.09 22.72 5.14
C GLU A 9 26.56 24.07 5.72
N SER A 10 25.29 24.44 5.49
CA SER A 10 24.85 25.85 5.54
C SER A 10 23.85 26.25 6.65
N PHE A 11 23.97 25.74 7.88
CA PHE A 11 23.16 26.23 9.03
C PHE A 11 23.94 26.34 10.37
N HIS A 12 24.66 27.46 10.56
CA HIS A 12 25.21 27.88 11.86
C HIS A 12 24.23 28.75 12.68
N ALA A 13 23.09 28.18 13.10
CA ALA A 13 22.24 28.72 14.18
C ALA A 13 21.31 27.63 14.74
N PHE A 14 21.07 27.65 16.05
CA PHE A 14 20.31 26.66 16.86
C PHE A 14 20.99 25.25 16.99
N PRO A 15 21.51 24.89 18.18
CA PRO A 15 22.41 23.74 18.36
C PRO A 15 21.70 22.38 18.53
N ILE A 16 20.72 22.08 17.67
CA ILE A 16 20.04 20.75 17.62
C ILE A 16 20.13 20.13 16.21
N CYS A 17 20.61 20.87 15.21
CA CYS A 17 20.84 20.36 13.85
C CYS A 17 22.26 19.82 13.68
N CYS A 18 22.62 18.74 14.39
CA CYS A 18 23.91 18.07 14.19
C CYS A 18 24.06 17.54 12.76
N GLN A 19 25.24 17.73 12.17
CA GLN A 19 25.62 17.21 10.85
C GLN A 19 25.45 15.68 10.84
N MET A 20 24.53 15.17 10.02
CA MET A 20 24.22 13.73 9.98
C MET A 20 24.76 13.03 8.74
N THR A 21 25.35 11.86 8.99
CA THR A 21 25.89 10.91 8.01
C THR A 21 25.35 9.50 8.37
N PHE A 22 24.79 8.72 7.43
CA PHE A 22 23.74 7.68 7.71
C PHE A 22 24.14 6.18 7.42
N ALA A 23 23.20 5.20 7.35
CA ALA A 23 23.51 3.73 7.23
C ALA A 23 22.94 2.76 6.09
N THR A 24 22.68 3.10 4.80
CA THR A 24 22.34 2.11 3.72
C THR A 24 23.52 1.63 2.84
N GLN A 25 23.72 0.31 2.69
CA GLN A 25 24.05 -0.26 1.36
C GLN A 25 22.76 -0.94 0.89
N LEU A 26 22.51 -1.01 -0.42
CA LEU A 26 21.40 -1.79 -0.98
C LEU A 26 21.84 -3.25 -1.10
N THR A 27 21.06 -4.21 -0.61
CA THR A 27 21.25 -5.62 -0.99
C THR A 27 20.49 -5.89 -2.29
N LEU A 28 21.17 -6.43 -3.31
CA LEU A 28 20.51 -6.86 -4.54
C LEU A 28 19.83 -8.22 -4.34
N ALA A 29 18.57 -8.18 -3.92
CA ALA A 29 17.59 -9.20 -4.29
C ALA A 29 16.93 -8.80 -5.63
N PRO A 30 16.26 -9.73 -6.35
CA PRO A 30 15.37 -9.37 -7.46
C PRO A 30 14.13 -8.58 -7.03
N SER A 31 13.83 -8.56 -5.73
CA SER A 31 12.78 -7.78 -5.08
C SER A 31 13.31 -6.45 -4.52
N ALA A 32 12.39 -5.52 -4.23
CA ALA A 32 12.67 -4.09 -4.03
C ALA A 32 13.81 -3.75 -3.01
N PRO A 33 14.66 -2.75 -3.31
CA PRO A 33 15.90 -2.49 -2.59
C PRO A 33 15.71 -1.79 -1.24
N ILE A 34 16.02 -2.50 -0.15
CA ILE A 34 15.82 -2.02 1.22
C ILE A 34 16.87 -0.98 1.63
N ALA A 35 16.38 0.15 2.14
CA ALA A 35 17.14 1.21 2.79
C ALA A 35 17.26 0.98 4.32
N ILE A 36 18.44 0.51 4.75
CA ILE A 36 18.85 0.49 6.15
C ILE A 36 19.17 1.93 6.64
N LEU A 37 18.41 2.45 7.59
CA LEU A 37 18.68 3.77 8.17
C LEU A 37 19.61 3.70 9.40
N SER A 38 20.34 4.78 9.67
CA SER A 38 21.23 4.88 10.83
C SER A 38 20.43 4.80 12.13
N PHE A 39 21.08 4.37 13.21
CA PHE A 39 20.43 4.26 14.52
C PHE A 39 19.81 5.59 14.94
N PHE A 40 20.53 6.71 14.79
CA PHE A 40 20.01 8.05 15.08
C PHE A 40 18.82 8.44 14.20
N SER A 41 18.84 8.15 12.89
CA SER A 41 17.67 8.39 12.02
C SER A 41 16.46 7.60 12.47
N LYS A 42 16.63 6.32 12.83
CA LYS A 42 15.56 5.46 13.36
C LYS A 42 14.98 5.98 14.67
N VAL A 43 15.81 6.51 15.58
CA VAL A 43 15.35 7.15 16.82
C VAL A 43 14.54 8.42 16.53
N VAL A 44 15.04 9.31 15.66
CA VAL A 44 14.34 10.55 15.28
C VAL A 44 13.03 10.24 14.56
N GLU A 45 13.02 9.33 13.59
CA GLU A 45 11.81 8.90 12.89
C GLU A 45 10.80 8.26 13.84
N LYS A 46 11.24 7.42 14.79
CA LYS A 46 10.33 6.82 15.79
C LYS A 46 9.72 7.89 16.71
N LEU A 47 10.47 8.92 17.09
CA LEU A 47 9.93 10.06 17.86
C LEU A 47 8.90 10.87 17.05
N ILE A 48 9.18 11.15 15.77
CA ILE A 48 8.24 11.84 14.87
C ILE A 48 6.97 11.00 14.69
N VAL A 49 7.10 9.71 14.38
CA VAL A 49 5.97 8.78 14.22
C VAL A 49 5.12 8.70 15.48
N THR A 50 5.71 8.51 16.66
CA THR A 50 4.94 8.46 17.91
C THR A 50 4.13 9.75 18.16
N ARG A 51 4.67 10.92 17.80
CA ARG A 51 3.94 12.20 17.93
C ARG A 51 2.84 12.36 16.88
N LEU A 52 3.11 12.00 15.63
CA LEU A 52 2.14 12.06 14.54
C LEU A 52 0.99 11.05 14.71
N SER A 53 1.28 9.79 15.07
CA SER A 53 0.25 8.79 15.36
C SER A 53 -0.64 9.20 16.54
N SER A 54 -0.06 9.80 17.60
CA SER A 54 -0.85 10.35 18.71
C SER A 54 -1.80 11.46 18.26
N TYR A 55 -1.36 12.34 17.34
CA TYR A 55 -2.21 13.36 16.72
C TYR A 55 -3.32 12.73 15.85
N PHE A 56 -2.99 11.77 14.98
CA PHE A 56 -3.96 11.12 14.09
C PHE A 56 -5.02 10.32 14.86
N SER A 57 -4.65 9.62 15.93
CA SER A 57 -5.61 8.93 16.80
C SER A 57 -6.49 9.89 17.59
N LYS A 58 -5.99 11.07 18.00
CA LYS A 58 -6.77 12.08 18.72
C LYS A 58 -7.78 12.82 17.83
N PHE A 59 -7.43 13.07 16.56
CA PHE A 59 -8.25 13.87 15.64
C PHE A 59 -8.90 13.03 14.52
N HIS A 60 -8.85 11.69 14.61
CA HIS A 60 -9.42 10.74 13.66
C HIS A 60 -9.07 11.03 12.18
N VAL A 61 -7.83 11.46 11.93
CA VAL A 61 -7.37 11.98 10.63
C VAL A 61 -7.30 10.90 9.55
N LEU A 62 -7.04 9.65 9.92
CA LEU A 62 -6.99 8.52 8.99
C LEU A 62 -8.40 7.97 8.71
N SER A 63 -8.71 7.83 7.41
CA SER A 63 -9.96 7.27 6.89
C SER A 63 -10.33 5.95 7.59
N THR A 64 -11.63 5.72 7.82
CA THR A 64 -12.15 4.45 8.34
C THR A 64 -11.75 3.26 7.47
N ASN A 65 -11.55 3.52 6.18
CA ASN A 65 -11.27 2.52 5.15
C ASN A 65 -9.77 2.23 5.00
N GLN A 66 -8.92 2.79 5.88
CA GLN A 66 -7.48 2.54 5.94
C GLN A 66 -7.16 1.50 7.01
N PHE A 67 -6.83 0.29 6.56
CA PHE A 67 -6.45 -0.87 7.38
C PHE A 67 -4.93 -1.08 7.42
N GLY A 68 -4.18 -0.50 6.47
CA GLY A 68 -2.73 -0.61 6.40
C GLY A 68 -1.98 0.22 7.45
N PHE A 69 -0.88 -0.32 7.98
CA PHE A 69 0.06 0.32 8.92
C PHE A 69 -0.56 1.07 10.12
N ARG A 70 -1.78 0.68 10.53
CA ARG A 70 -2.54 1.33 11.60
C ARG A 70 -2.63 0.42 12.82
N GLU A 71 -2.35 0.98 14.00
CA GLU A 71 -2.43 0.25 15.27
C GLU A 71 -3.87 -0.22 15.54
N GLY A 72 -4.03 -1.50 15.90
CA GLY A 72 -5.33 -2.15 16.07
C GLY A 72 -6.00 -2.67 14.80
N TYR A 73 -5.38 -2.51 13.62
CA TYR A 73 -5.88 -3.01 12.33
C TYR A 73 -4.96 -4.10 11.78
N SER A 74 -5.51 -5.06 11.02
CA SER A 74 -4.76 -6.17 10.42
C SER A 74 -5.26 -6.52 9.02
N THR A 75 -4.50 -7.36 8.32
CA THR A 75 -4.92 -8.04 7.08
C THR A 75 -6.24 -8.78 7.24
N ASP A 76 -6.45 -9.39 8.40
CA ASP A 76 -7.61 -10.23 8.71
C ASP A 76 -8.86 -9.37 8.86
N LEU A 77 -8.74 -8.18 9.48
CA LEU A 77 -9.86 -7.23 9.58
C LEU A 77 -10.26 -6.68 8.21
N ALA A 78 -9.31 -6.41 7.31
CA ALA A 78 -9.60 -6.02 5.93
C ALA A 78 -10.28 -7.15 5.13
N LEU A 79 -9.81 -8.39 5.30
CA LEU A 79 -10.39 -9.59 4.69
C LEU A 79 -11.80 -9.91 5.21
N ILE A 80 -12.00 -9.80 6.53
CA ILE A 80 -13.31 -9.96 7.18
C ILE A 80 -14.27 -8.89 6.67
N TYR A 81 -13.87 -7.62 6.64
CA TYR A 81 -14.72 -6.54 6.13
C TYR A 81 -15.15 -6.77 4.67
N LEU A 82 -14.23 -7.15 3.78
CA LEU A 82 -14.56 -7.45 2.39
C LEU A 82 -15.52 -8.65 2.26
N THR A 83 -15.21 -9.76 2.95
CA THR A 83 -15.99 -11.01 2.82
C THR A 83 -17.35 -10.94 3.52
N ASP A 84 -17.48 -10.15 4.58
CA ASP A 84 -18.76 -9.81 5.22
C ASP A 84 -19.65 -8.98 4.29
N LYS A 85 -19.13 -7.89 3.70
CA LYS A 85 -19.87 -7.08 2.73
C LYS A 85 -20.32 -7.88 1.50
N ILE A 86 -19.46 -8.76 0.97
CA ILE A 86 -19.82 -9.65 -0.14
C ILE A 86 -20.91 -10.64 0.28
N ARG A 87 -20.84 -11.24 1.48
CA ARG A 87 -21.88 -12.16 1.99
C ARG A 87 -23.22 -11.46 2.15
N GLN A 88 -23.27 -10.30 2.81
CA GLN A 88 -24.48 -9.49 2.96
C GLN A 88 -25.12 -9.14 1.62
N ALA A 89 -24.32 -8.83 0.60
CA ALA A 89 -24.81 -8.59 -0.76
C ALA A 89 -25.34 -9.87 -1.42
N ILE A 90 -24.66 -11.01 -1.27
CA ILE A 90 -25.09 -12.32 -1.78
C ILE A 90 -26.42 -12.76 -1.13
N ASP A 91 -26.58 -12.58 0.18
CA ASP A 91 -27.79 -12.91 0.93
C ASP A 91 -28.97 -12.02 0.53
N ALA A 92 -28.69 -10.75 0.16
CA ALA A 92 -29.66 -9.85 -0.46
C ALA A 92 -29.92 -10.15 -1.96
N GLY A 93 -29.32 -11.19 -2.54
CA GLY A 93 -29.48 -11.60 -3.94
C GLY A 93 -28.74 -10.73 -4.97
N ASN A 94 -27.84 -9.85 -4.51
CA ASN A 94 -27.06 -8.94 -5.35
C ASN A 94 -25.79 -9.60 -5.91
N LEU A 95 -25.19 -8.92 -6.87
CA LEU A 95 -23.82 -9.12 -7.33
C LEU A 95 -22.90 -8.12 -6.60
N THR A 96 -21.65 -8.49 -6.36
CA THR A 96 -20.62 -7.56 -5.85
C THR A 96 -19.43 -7.53 -6.80
N GLY A 97 -19.18 -6.38 -7.41
CA GLY A 97 -18.03 -6.16 -8.30
C GLY A 97 -16.89 -5.53 -7.50
N ALA A 98 -15.72 -6.14 -7.55
CA ALA A 98 -14.52 -5.66 -6.85
C ALA A 98 -13.34 -5.51 -7.82
N LEU A 99 -12.69 -4.36 -7.79
CA LEU A 99 -11.46 -4.05 -8.52
C LEU A 99 -10.30 -3.95 -7.53
N PHE A 100 -9.34 -4.86 -7.68
CA PHE A 100 -8.10 -4.94 -6.93
C PHE A 100 -6.99 -4.25 -7.74
N ILE A 101 -6.38 -3.21 -7.18
CA ILE A 101 -5.52 -2.25 -7.87
C ILE A 101 -4.09 -2.38 -7.36
N ASP A 102 -3.18 -2.76 -8.26
CA ASP A 102 -1.74 -2.84 -8.01
C ASP A 102 -1.09 -1.47 -8.31
N LEU A 103 -0.49 -0.84 -7.31
CA LEU A 103 0.22 0.44 -7.48
C LEU A 103 1.72 0.21 -7.72
N SER A 104 2.20 0.62 -8.89
CA SER A 104 3.62 0.51 -9.26
C SER A 104 4.49 1.43 -8.40
N LYS A 105 5.35 0.83 -7.57
CA LYS A 105 6.39 1.51 -6.77
C LYS A 105 5.83 2.68 -5.93
N ALA A 106 4.72 2.45 -5.24
CA ALA A 106 3.96 3.52 -4.62
C ALA A 106 4.79 4.38 -3.62
N PHE A 107 5.68 3.73 -2.85
CA PHE A 107 6.62 4.39 -1.92
C PHE A 107 7.70 5.22 -2.60
N ASP A 108 8.24 4.77 -3.74
CA ASP A 108 9.25 5.51 -4.51
C ASP A 108 8.64 6.71 -5.26
N SER A 109 7.33 6.63 -5.58
CA SER A 109 6.63 7.59 -6.44
C SER A 109 6.11 8.84 -5.70
N LEU A 110 6.23 8.92 -4.38
CA LEU A 110 5.65 10.01 -3.58
C LEU A 110 6.29 11.37 -3.95
N VAL A 111 5.52 12.28 -4.53
CA VAL A 111 5.99 13.63 -4.86
C VAL A 111 5.92 14.51 -3.61
N HIS A 112 7.08 14.95 -3.11
CA HIS A 112 7.18 15.63 -1.82
C HIS A 112 6.30 16.88 -1.72
N ASN A 113 6.18 17.68 -2.80
CA ASN A 113 5.31 18.86 -2.81
C ASN A 113 3.82 18.53 -2.59
N ILE A 114 3.34 17.41 -3.14
CA ILE A 114 1.96 16.93 -2.94
C ILE A 114 1.80 16.40 -1.52
N LEU A 115 2.80 15.68 -1.00
CA LEU A 115 2.82 15.20 0.39
C LEU A 115 2.77 16.36 1.38
N PHE A 116 3.52 17.45 1.17
CA PHE A 116 3.49 18.61 2.06
C PHE A 116 2.14 19.35 1.99
N ALA A 117 1.52 19.48 0.82
CA ALA A 117 0.18 20.06 0.71
C ALA A 117 -0.89 19.23 1.44
N LYS A 118 -0.80 17.90 1.39
CA LYS A 118 -1.67 16.99 2.18
C LYS A 118 -1.39 17.05 3.68
N LEU A 119 -0.13 17.24 4.08
CA LEU A 119 0.24 17.47 5.49
C LEU A 119 -0.34 18.81 6.01
N GLU A 120 -0.28 19.86 5.19
CA GLU A 120 -0.87 21.17 5.52
C GLU A 120 -2.41 21.09 5.62
N SER A 121 -3.09 20.38 4.71
CA SER A 121 -4.56 20.25 4.74
C SER A 121 -5.09 19.44 5.92
N ILE A 122 -4.30 18.52 6.50
CA ILE A 122 -4.62 17.84 7.76
C ILE A 122 -4.09 18.57 9.02
N GLY A 123 -3.72 19.84 8.90
CA GLY A 123 -3.36 20.71 10.02
C GLY A 123 -1.90 20.62 10.49
N ILE A 124 -1.02 19.88 9.82
CA ILE A 124 0.41 19.82 10.14
C ILE A 124 1.13 20.99 9.45
N ALA A 125 1.17 22.12 10.14
CA ALA A 125 1.84 23.35 9.71
C ALA A 125 3.02 23.73 10.63
N GLY A 126 3.77 24.77 10.25
CA GLY A 126 4.80 25.38 11.13
C GLY A 126 6.02 24.49 11.38
N PRO A 127 6.61 24.48 12.60
CA PRO A 127 7.87 23.78 12.88
C PRO A 127 7.86 22.27 12.59
N PRO A 128 6.81 21.47 12.92
CA PRO A 128 6.74 20.06 12.54
C PRO A 128 6.82 19.84 11.03
N LEU A 129 6.15 20.68 10.24
CA LEU A 129 6.22 20.58 8.78
C LEU A 129 7.59 21.02 8.26
N LYS A 130 8.20 22.06 8.82
CA LYS A 130 9.57 22.47 8.46
C LYS A 130 10.58 21.35 8.72
N LEU A 131 10.42 20.60 9.81
CA LEU A 131 11.21 19.40 10.10
C LEU A 131 11.01 18.31 9.04
N LEU A 132 9.76 17.99 8.66
CA LEU A 132 9.46 17.02 7.60
C LEU A 132 10.00 17.46 6.23
N ARG A 133 9.86 18.74 5.88
CA ARG A 133 10.42 19.34 4.66
C ARG A 133 11.94 19.20 4.63
N ASN A 134 12.63 19.53 5.71
CA ASN A 134 14.09 19.37 5.83
C ASN A 134 14.54 17.90 5.82
N TYR A 135 13.77 16.97 6.39
CA TYR A 135 14.12 15.54 6.44
C TYR A 135 13.99 14.85 5.07
N LEU A 136 13.06 15.27 4.21
CA LEU A 136 12.86 14.66 2.88
C LEU A 136 13.70 15.30 1.76
N LYS A 137 14.03 16.59 1.89
CA LYS A 137 14.72 17.41 0.86
C LYS A 137 16.18 17.00 0.65
N ASP A 138 16.63 17.08 -0.61
CA ASP A 138 18.02 16.91 -1.07
C ASP A 138 18.76 15.67 -0.55
N ARG A 139 18.04 14.58 -0.25
CA ARG A 139 18.66 13.35 0.28
C ARG A 139 19.51 12.66 -0.78
N GLU A 140 20.81 12.62 -0.56
CA GLU A 140 21.74 11.83 -1.35
C GLU A 140 21.71 10.33 -0.98
N TYR A 141 21.87 9.46 -1.97
CA TYR A 141 22.11 8.04 -1.75
C TYR A 141 23.27 7.50 -2.56
N ILE A 142 23.89 6.44 -2.03
CA ILE A 142 24.91 5.64 -2.70
C ILE A 142 24.46 4.18 -2.75
N VAL A 143 24.65 3.55 -3.90
CA VAL A 143 24.47 2.11 -4.08
C VAL A 143 25.80 1.44 -3.81
N SER A 144 25.80 0.26 -3.20
CA SER A 144 27.01 -0.53 -3.00
C SER A 144 26.74 -1.99 -3.36
N ILE A 145 27.65 -2.57 -4.14
CA ILE A 145 27.57 -3.93 -4.65
C ILE A 145 28.97 -4.53 -4.50
N SER A 146 29.11 -5.62 -3.75
CA SER A 146 30.38 -6.33 -3.55
C SER A 146 31.57 -5.42 -3.17
N ASN A 147 31.34 -4.50 -2.24
CA ASN A 147 32.27 -3.45 -1.78
C ASN A 147 32.64 -2.34 -2.78
N THR A 148 32.14 -2.38 -4.02
CA THR A 148 32.16 -1.23 -4.93
C THR A 148 31.04 -0.26 -4.55
N TYR A 149 31.23 1.05 -4.77
CA TYR A 149 30.25 2.10 -4.47
C TYR A 149 29.90 2.92 -5.72
N SER A 150 28.65 3.39 -5.83
CA SER A 150 28.27 4.38 -6.83
C SER A 150 28.66 5.80 -6.39
N HIS A 151 28.74 6.73 -7.34
CA HIS A 151 28.65 8.16 -7.02
C HIS A 151 27.34 8.47 -6.29
N PRO A 152 27.30 9.52 -5.44
CA PRO A 152 26.08 10.02 -4.82
C PRO A 152 25.03 10.42 -5.86
N LYS A 153 23.76 10.19 -5.54
CA LYS A 153 22.60 10.65 -6.31
C LYS A 153 21.55 11.24 -5.37
N THR A 154 21.03 12.42 -5.68
CA THR A 154 19.94 13.04 -4.92
C THR A 154 18.59 12.41 -5.28
N SER A 155 17.70 12.17 -4.31
CA SER A 155 16.29 11.79 -4.56
C SER A 155 15.30 12.79 -3.97
N ASN A 156 14.63 13.51 -4.86
CA ASN A 156 13.59 14.49 -4.55
C ASN A 156 12.16 13.93 -4.70
N ILE A 157 12.05 12.60 -4.78
CA ILE A 157 10.80 11.83 -4.73
C ILE A 157 10.96 10.65 -3.77
N GLY A 158 9.81 10.11 -3.36
CA GLY A 158 9.70 8.87 -2.60
C GLY A 158 10.09 8.95 -1.13
N VAL A 159 9.90 7.84 -0.43
CA VAL A 159 10.40 7.59 0.93
C VAL A 159 11.25 6.32 0.94
N PRO A 160 12.43 6.31 1.60
CA PRO A 160 13.33 5.16 1.56
C PRO A 160 12.69 3.93 2.20
N GLN A 161 12.63 2.83 1.44
CA GLN A 161 11.99 1.57 1.84
C GLN A 161 12.68 0.98 3.08
N GLY A 162 12.04 1.03 4.25
CA GLY A 162 12.68 0.70 5.54
C GLY A 162 12.82 1.88 6.51
N SER A 163 12.39 3.08 6.10
CA SER A 163 12.02 4.17 7.00
C SER A 163 10.89 3.76 7.93
N ILE A 164 10.97 4.19 9.18
CA ILE A 164 9.90 4.04 10.18
C ILE A 164 8.81 5.08 9.89
N LEU A 165 9.19 6.25 9.38
CA LEU A 165 8.30 7.35 9.00
C LEU A 165 7.68 7.17 7.59
N GLY A 166 8.36 6.48 6.68
CA GLY A 166 7.91 6.23 5.31
C GLY A 166 6.48 5.67 5.18
N PRO A 167 6.13 4.57 5.87
CA PRO A 167 4.77 4.04 5.91
C PRO A 167 3.72 5.07 6.34
N LEU A 168 4.00 5.86 7.37
CA LEU A 168 3.08 6.87 7.88
C LEU A 168 2.87 8.02 6.89
N LEU A 169 3.93 8.46 6.20
CA LEU A 169 3.83 9.45 5.12
C LEU A 169 3.06 8.92 3.91
N PHE A 170 3.19 7.62 3.60
CA PHE A 170 2.40 6.98 2.56
C PHE A 170 0.91 6.92 2.92
N LEU A 171 0.55 6.55 4.17
CA LEU A 171 -0.84 6.57 4.65
C LEU A 171 -1.49 7.94 4.43
N ILE A 172 -0.80 9.01 4.81
CA ILE A 172 -1.25 10.39 4.65
C ILE A 172 -1.46 10.74 3.16
N TYR A 173 -0.60 10.22 2.28
CA TYR A 173 -0.64 10.53 0.84
C TYR A 173 -1.84 9.91 0.12
N ILE A 174 -2.29 8.72 0.55
CA ILE A 174 -3.41 7.97 -0.03
C ILE A 174 -4.74 8.15 0.73
N ASN A 175 -4.73 8.82 1.88
CA ASN A 175 -5.86 8.94 2.80
C ASN A 175 -7.15 9.51 2.18
N ASP A 176 -6.99 10.43 1.23
CA ASP A 176 -8.06 11.12 0.48
C ASP A 176 -8.53 10.36 -0.77
N LEU A 177 -7.91 9.23 -1.14
CA LEU A 177 -8.37 8.41 -2.27
C LEU A 177 -9.84 7.99 -2.08
N SER A 178 -10.23 7.62 -0.85
CA SER A 178 -11.63 7.25 -0.54
C SER A 178 -12.65 8.38 -0.75
N GLN A 179 -12.20 9.63 -0.96
CA GLN A 179 -13.07 10.79 -1.20
C GLN A 179 -13.40 11.00 -2.69
N CYS A 180 -12.75 10.30 -3.62
CA CYS A 180 -13.07 10.40 -5.06
C CYS A 180 -14.17 9.42 -5.53
N LEU A 181 -14.59 8.49 -4.66
CA LEU A 181 -15.57 7.44 -4.94
C LEU A 181 -16.99 7.95 -4.68
N LYS A 182 -17.97 7.51 -5.48
CA LYS A 182 -19.39 7.88 -5.30
C LYS A 182 -20.31 6.70 -5.00
N SER A 183 -19.98 5.51 -5.50
CA SER A 183 -20.84 4.32 -5.46
C SER A 183 -20.18 3.11 -4.77
N SER A 184 -18.86 3.18 -4.55
CA SER A 184 -18.04 2.07 -4.08
C SER A 184 -17.49 2.31 -2.69
N ASP A 185 -17.57 1.28 -1.84
CA ASP A 185 -16.70 1.15 -0.67
C ASP A 185 -15.24 0.93 -1.15
N CYS A 186 -14.28 1.17 -0.25
CA CYS A 186 -12.90 0.83 -0.51
C CYS A 186 -12.21 0.20 0.70
N ILE A 187 -11.12 -0.50 0.44
CA ILE A 187 -10.13 -0.96 1.41
C ILE A 187 -8.77 -0.47 0.93
N LEU A 188 -8.10 0.29 1.78
CA LEU A 188 -6.70 0.67 1.62
C LEU A 188 -5.88 -0.16 2.60
N TYR A 189 -4.88 -0.89 2.08
CA TYR A 189 -3.91 -1.61 2.89
C TYR A 189 -2.52 -1.44 2.28
N ALA A 190 -1.76 -0.47 2.78
CA ALA A 190 -0.51 -0.05 2.15
C ALA A 190 -0.76 0.34 0.67
N ASP A 191 0.05 -0.16 -0.26
CA ASP A 191 -0.08 0.00 -1.69
C ASP A 191 -1.16 -0.89 -2.34
N ASP A 192 -1.67 -1.92 -1.64
CA ASP A 192 -2.87 -2.66 -2.07
C ASP A 192 -4.12 -1.78 -1.88
N THR A 193 -4.73 -1.39 -3.00
CA THR A 193 -6.00 -0.64 -3.03
C THR A 193 -7.09 -1.52 -3.62
N THR A 194 -8.23 -1.65 -2.96
CA THR A 194 -9.40 -2.36 -3.49
C THR A 194 -10.63 -1.47 -3.41
N ILE A 195 -11.39 -1.36 -4.50
CA ILE A 195 -12.74 -0.78 -4.48
C ILE A 195 -13.78 -1.85 -4.78
N PHE A 196 -14.96 -1.73 -4.19
CA PHE A 196 -16.07 -2.64 -4.48
C PHE A 196 -17.43 -1.96 -4.30
N CYS A 197 -18.39 -2.36 -5.12
CA CYS A 197 -19.79 -1.96 -5.00
C CYS A 197 -20.71 -3.16 -5.26
N SER A 198 -21.98 -3.04 -4.88
CA SER A 198 -22.98 -4.09 -5.02
C SER A 198 -24.24 -3.56 -5.71
N ASP A 199 -24.87 -4.39 -6.54
CA ASP A 199 -26.12 -4.08 -7.25
C ASP A 199 -26.86 -5.37 -7.62
N ASN A 200 -28.18 -5.31 -7.86
CA ASN A 200 -28.94 -6.45 -8.36
C ASN A 200 -28.78 -6.64 -9.89
N HIS A 201 -28.45 -5.58 -10.64
CA HIS A 201 -28.28 -5.61 -12.09
C HIS A 201 -26.81 -5.47 -12.49
N LEU A 202 -26.37 -6.31 -13.44
CA LEU A 202 -24.99 -6.34 -13.92
C LEU A 202 -24.57 -4.99 -14.54
N ASP A 203 -25.41 -4.39 -15.37
CA ASP A 203 -25.07 -3.14 -16.07
C ASP A 203 -24.93 -1.95 -15.11
N SER A 204 -25.78 -1.90 -14.07
CA SER A 204 -25.68 -0.89 -13.00
C SER A 204 -24.42 -1.08 -12.16
N LEU A 205 -24.08 -2.33 -11.81
CA LEU A 205 -22.84 -2.66 -11.13
C LEU A 205 -21.61 -2.21 -11.94
N ILE A 206 -21.56 -2.58 -13.22
CA ILE A 206 -20.45 -2.26 -14.12
C ILE A 206 -20.37 -0.75 -14.37
N TYR A 207 -21.49 -0.05 -14.50
CA TYR A 207 -21.52 1.40 -14.63
C TYR A 207 -20.93 2.11 -13.40
N LYS A 208 -21.39 1.74 -12.20
CA LYS A 208 -20.92 2.28 -10.91
C LYS A 208 -19.41 2.06 -10.74
N LEU A 209 -18.94 0.83 -10.99
CA LEU A 209 -17.55 0.47 -10.80
C LEU A 209 -16.62 1.12 -11.83
N ASN A 210 -17.03 1.26 -13.10
CA ASN A 210 -16.27 2.01 -14.11
C ASN A 210 -16.13 3.49 -13.73
N HIS A 211 -17.23 4.16 -13.35
CA HIS A 211 -17.20 5.57 -12.94
C HIS A 211 -16.20 5.83 -11.80
N ASP A 212 -16.23 4.98 -10.77
CA ASP A 212 -15.34 5.12 -9.61
C ASP A 212 -13.90 4.69 -9.94
N ALA A 213 -13.70 3.74 -10.86
CA ALA A 213 -12.39 3.37 -11.37
C ALA A 213 -11.74 4.51 -12.17
N ASP A 214 -12.47 5.19 -13.06
CA ASP A 214 -12.01 6.39 -13.77
C ASP A 214 -11.70 7.55 -12.81
N SER A 215 -12.46 7.64 -11.72
CA SER A 215 -12.22 8.61 -10.64
C SER A 215 -10.88 8.33 -9.92
N ILE A 216 -10.56 7.05 -9.66
CA ILE A 216 -9.23 6.64 -9.16
C ILE A 216 -8.12 6.91 -10.20
N VAL A 217 -8.32 6.57 -11.48
CA VAL A 217 -7.31 6.84 -12.53
C VAL A 217 -6.99 8.34 -12.59
N THR A 218 -8.02 9.18 -12.48
CA THR A 218 -7.87 10.63 -12.42
C THR A 218 -7.13 11.10 -11.16
N TRP A 219 -7.52 10.59 -9.98
CA TRP A 219 -6.88 10.92 -8.70
C TRP A 219 -5.40 10.47 -8.68
N CYS A 220 -5.07 9.26 -9.14
CA CYS A 220 -3.70 8.78 -9.24
C CYS A 220 -2.84 9.64 -10.19
N ARG A 221 -3.40 10.05 -11.34
CA ARG A 221 -2.72 10.94 -12.31
C ARG A 221 -2.46 12.36 -11.74
N GLN A 222 -3.35 12.86 -10.88
CA GLN A 222 -3.14 14.10 -10.14
C GLN A 222 -2.02 13.92 -9.09
N ASN A 223 -2.13 12.86 -8.28
CA ASN A 223 -1.21 12.52 -7.19
C ASN A 223 0.10 11.84 -7.64
N LYS A 224 0.34 11.72 -8.95
CA LYS A 224 1.56 11.15 -9.58
C LYS A 224 1.89 9.70 -9.18
N LEU A 225 0.88 8.94 -8.76
CA LEU A 225 0.99 7.50 -8.53
C LEU A 225 0.77 6.73 -9.84
N GLN A 226 1.53 5.66 -10.02
CA GLN A 226 1.46 4.80 -11.22
C GLN A 226 0.57 3.60 -10.94
N ILE A 227 -0.50 3.43 -11.73
CA ILE A 227 -1.37 2.25 -11.70
C ILE A 227 -0.78 1.16 -12.58
N ASN A 228 -0.75 -0.08 -12.09
CA ASN A 228 -0.33 -1.25 -12.84
C ASN A 228 -1.55 -2.00 -13.39
N ALA A 229 -2.05 -1.52 -14.54
CA ALA A 229 -3.27 -2.00 -15.17
C ALA A 229 -3.21 -3.46 -15.69
N THR A 230 -2.05 -4.13 -15.62
CA THR A 230 -1.89 -5.55 -16.01
C THR A 230 -1.74 -6.50 -14.83
N LYS A 231 -1.42 -6.01 -13.62
CA LYS A 231 -1.51 -6.79 -12.37
C LYS A 231 -2.83 -6.58 -11.62
N SER A 232 -3.50 -5.45 -11.87
CA SER A 232 -4.83 -5.15 -11.33
C SER A 232 -5.86 -6.15 -11.85
N GLN A 233 -6.76 -6.61 -10.98
CA GLN A 233 -7.71 -7.69 -11.25
C GLN A 233 -9.14 -7.26 -10.92
N PHE A 234 -10.09 -7.69 -11.73
CA PHE A 234 -11.53 -7.47 -11.52
C PHE A 234 -12.19 -8.82 -11.19
N VAL A 235 -13.09 -8.85 -10.20
CA VAL A 235 -13.87 -10.05 -9.85
C VAL A 235 -15.32 -9.65 -9.64
N ILE A 236 -16.26 -10.50 -10.06
CA ILE A 236 -17.68 -10.42 -9.71
C ILE A 236 -17.99 -11.57 -8.76
N PHE A 237 -18.23 -11.25 -7.49
CA PHE A 237 -18.69 -12.20 -6.49
C PHE A 237 -20.21 -12.37 -6.54
N SER A 238 -20.68 -13.61 -6.46
CA SER A 238 -22.11 -13.94 -6.48
C SER A 238 -22.41 -15.30 -5.85
N SER A 239 -23.68 -15.53 -5.50
CA SER A 239 -24.14 -16.89 -5.17
C SER A 239 -23.93 -17.83 -6.35
N LYS A 240 -23.54 -19.09 -6.09
CA LYS A 240 -23.47 -20.17 -7.09
C LYS A 240 -24.76 -20.41 -7.88
N HIS A 241 -25.90 -19.88 -7.40
CA HIS A 241 -27.21 -19.95 -8.04
C HIS A 241 -27.61 -18.66 -8.79
N ARG A 242 -26.84 -17.57 -8.64
CA ARG A 242 -27.12 -16.27 -9.28
C ARG A 242 -26.50 -16.24 -10.68
N ILE A 243 -27.28 -16.63 -11.67
CA ILE A 243 -26.94 -16.45 -13.08
C ILE A 243 -27.16 -14.99 -13.47
N TYR A 244 -26.21 -14.41 -14.19
CA TYR A 244 -26.35 -13.14 -14.91
C TYR A 244 -26.00 -13.35 -16.38
N SER A 245 -26.61 -12.56 -17.27
CA SER A 245 -26.38 -12.62 -18.72
C SER A 245 -25.50 -11.47 -19.18
N GLY A 246 -24.69 -11.71 -20.21
CA GLY A 246 -23.79 -10.72 -20.82
C GLY A 246 -22.31 -11.02 -20.57
N SER A 247 -21.45 -10.24 -21.23
CA SER A 247 -19.99 -10.35 -21.14
C SER A 247 -19.44 -9.11 -20.39
N PRO A 248 -19.47 -9.10 -19.05
CA PRO A 248 -19.02 -7.95 -18.27
C PRO A 248 -17.54 -7.65 -18.50
N SER A 249 -17.21 -6.37 -18.63
CA SER A 249 -15.85 -5.87 -18.68
C SER A 249 -15.75 -4.51 -18.01
N LEU A 250 -14.55 -4.16 -17.55
CA LEU A 250 -14.24 -2.91 -16.89
C LEU A 250 -13.14 -2.20 -17.69
N THR A 251 -13.31 -0.92 -17.99
CA THR A 251 -12.24 -0.08 -18.55
C THR A 251 -11.45 0.51 -17.39
N PHE A 252 -10.16 0.24 -17.33
CA PHE A 252 -9.30 0.72 -16.24
C PHE A 252 -7.91 1.08 -16.75
N ALA A 253 -7.53 2.35 -16.57
CA ALA A 253 -6.23 2.89 -16.96
C ALA A 253 -5.81 2.52 -18.41
N SER A 254 -6.75 2.72 -19.35
CA SER A 254 -6.65 2.38 -20.79
C SER A 254 -6.61 0.88 -21.16
N ASN A 255 -6.70 -0.03 -20.18
CA ASN A 255 -6.91 -1.46 -20.42
C ASN A 255 -8.39 -1.84 -20.31
N THR A 256 -8.78 -2.94 -20.95
CA THR A 256 -10.05 -3.65 -20.68
C THR A 256 -9.76 -4.85 -19.79
N LEU A 257 -10.35 -4.87 -18.59
CA LEU A 257 -10.30 -6.00 -17.66
C LEU A 257 -11.58 -6.85 -17.82
N TYR A 258 -11.41 -8.17 -17.86
CA TYR A 258 -12.49 -9.15 -17.77
C TYR A 258 -12.45 -9.79 -16.38
N PRO A 259 -13.60 -10.15 -15.78
CA PRO A 259 -13.61 -10.68 -14.42
C PRO A 259 -12.95 -12.05 -14.33
N THR A 260 -12.11 -12.26 -13.31
CA THR A 260 -11.45 -13.54 -13.02
C THR A 260 -12.26 -14.39 -12.04
N ASP A 261 -12.04 -15.71 -12.09
CA ASP A 261 -12.74 -16.68 -11.22
C ASP A 261 -12.20 -16.70 -9.78
N SER A 262 -10.92 -16.33 -9.60
CA SER A 262 -10.31 -16.08 -8.30
C SER A 262 -9.30 -14.92 -8.35
N VAL A 263 -8.92 -14.42 -7.17
CA VAL A 263 -7.95 -13.35 -6.95
C VAL A 263 -7.18 -13.59 -5.65
N MET A 264 -5.92 -13.17 -5.57
CA MET A 264 -5.14 -13.17 -4.34
C MET A 264 -5.25 -11.79 -3.66
N PHE A 265 -5.84 -11.74 -2.46
CA PHE A 265 -6.01 -10.53 -1.66
C PHE A 265 -5.38 -10.73 -0.27
N LEU A 266 -4.41 -9.89 0.09
CA LEU A 266 -3.70 -9.92 1.39
C LEU A 266 -3.17 -11.32 1.80
N GLY A 267 -2.77 -12.13 0.81
CA GLY A 267 -2.25 -13.49 0.99
C GLY A 267 -3.29 -14.62 0.98
N VAL A 268 -4.58 -14.29 0.94
CA VAL A 268 -5.69 -15.25 0.82
C VAL A 268 -6.22 -15.29 -0.61
N THR A 269 -6.57 -16.48 -1.10
CA THR A 269 -7.20 -16.63 -2.42
C THR A 269 -8.72 -16.60 -2.25
N LEU A 270 -9.36 -15.60 -2.86
CA LEU A 270 -10.81 -15.45 -2.91
C LEU A 270 -11.32 -15.94 -4.27
N ASP A 271 -12.21 -16.92 -4.28
CA ASP A 271 -12.98 -17.30 -5.48
C ASP A 271 -14.30 -16.53 -5.55
N LYS A 272 -14.86 -16.39 -6.76
CA LYS A 272 -16.13 -15.69 -7.05
C LYS A 272 -17.36 -16.18 -6.26
N HIS A 273 -17.28 -17.32 -5.56
CA HIS A 273 -18.35 -17.86 -4.71
C HIS A 273 -17.96 -18.01 -3.22
N LEU A 274 -16.80 -17.48 -2.81
CA LEU A 274 -16.26 -17.51 -1.45
C LEU A 274 -16.26 -18.91 -0.80
N LYS A 275 -15.85 -19.94 -1.56
CA LYS A 275 -15.64 -21.32 -1.08
C LYS A 275 -14.28 -21.53 -0.40
N PHE A 276 -13.26 -20.80 -0.83
CA PHE A 276 -11.86 -20.92 -0.39
C PHE A 276 -11.15 -22.28 -0.70
N ASP A 277 -11.77 -23.17 -1.48
CA ASP A 277 -11.23 -24.50 -1.85
C ASP A 277 -9.78 -24.44 -2.39
N GLU A 278 -9.50 -23.46 -3.26
CA GLU A 278 -8.18 -23.24 -3.86
C GLU A 278 -7.15 -22.84 -2.79
N HIS A 279 -7.53 -21.95 -1.87
CA HIS A 279 -6.67 -21.45 -0.80
C HIS A 279 -6.30 -22.56 0.18
N VAL A 280 -7.30 -23.33 0.64
CA VAL A 280 -7.10 -24.49 1.53
C VAL A 280 -6.21 -25.55 0.86
N SER A 281 -6.45 -25.83 -0.43
CA SER A 281 -5.63 -26.75 -1.21
C SER A 281 -4.17 -26.29 -1.35
N SER A 282 -3.95 -24.98 -1.53
CA SER A 282 -2.62 -24.36 -1.62
C SER A 282 -1.87 -24.42 -0.29
N LEU A 283 -2.53 -24.07 0.83
CA LEU A 283 -1.98 -24.18 2.18
C LEU A 283 -1.65 -25.63 2.56
N THR A 284 -2.53 -26.58 2.26
CA THR A 284 -2.31 -28.01 2.54
C THR A 284 -1.05 -28.53 1.84
N LYS A 285 -0.86 -28.18 0.55
CA LYS A 285 0.34 -28.55 -0.23
C LYS A 285 1.62 -27.94 0.36
N LYS A 286 1.60 -26.64 0.70
CA LYS A 286 2.75 -25.94 1.33
C LYS A 286 3.11 -26.55 2.69
N THR A 287 2.12 -26.82 3.53
CA THR A 287 2.29 -27.36 4.88
C THR A 287 2.81 -28.79 4.85
N ALA A 288 2.26 -29.66 3.99
CA ALA A 288 2.75 -31.02 3.79
C ALA A 288 4.20 -31.06 3.30
N TYR A 289 4.60 -30.13 2.41
CA TYR A 289 5.99 -29.98 1.98
C TYR A 289 6.92 -29.54 3.13
N GLY A 290 6.51 -28.54 3.93
CA GLY A 290 7.26 -28.11 5.11
C GLY A 290 7.44 -29.22 6.15
N ILE A 291 6.38 -29.96 6.48
CA ILE A 291 6.43 -31.14 7.35
C ILE A 291 7.39 -32.20 6.80
N ARG A 292 7.38 -32.45 5.48
CA ARG A 292 8.30 -33.40 4.83
C ARG A 292 9.77 -32.96 4.91
N ILE A 293 10.07 -31.66 4.95
CA ILE A 293 11.42 -31.15 5.22
C ILE A 293 11.77 -31.38 6.70
N LEU A 294 10.89 -30.98 7.64
CA LEU A 294 11.15 -31.15 9.08
C LEU A 294 11.40 -32.62 9.45
N ILE A 295 10.62 -33.56 8.91
CA ILE A 295 10.83 -35.00 9.11
C ILE A 295 12.19 -35.48 8.59
N LYS A 296 12.68 -34.94 7.46
CA LYS A 296 14.02 -35.26 6.94
C LYS A 296 15.15 -34.68 7.81
N VAL A 297 14.99 -33.44 8.29
CA VAL A 297 16.02 -32.72 9.07
C VAL A 297 16.07 -33.20 10.53
N ARG A 298 14.98 -33.79 11.06
CA ARG A 298 14.91 -34.36 12.42
C ARG A 298 16.07 -35.31 12.74
N ASN A 299 16.53 -36.09 11.76
CA ASN A 299 17.63 -37.05 11.95
C ASN A 299 19.03 -36.40 11.95
N PHE A 300 19.12 -35.07 11.77
CA PHE A 300 20.35 -34.27 11.81
C PHE A 300 20.35 -33.25 12.96
N SER A 301 19.35 -33.31 13.85
CA SER A 301 19.36 -32.54 15.10
C SER A 301 20.07 -33.36 16.18
N ILE A 302 21.22 -32.86 16.64
CA ILE A 302 21.99 -33.36 17.79
C ILE A 302 21.68 -32.47 18.99
#